data_AF-A0A939W867-F1
#
_entry.id   AF-A0A939W867-F1
#
_cell.length_a   1.000
_cell.length_b   1.000
_cell.length_c   1.000
_cell.angle_alpha   90.00
_cell.angle_beta   90.00
_cell.angle_gamma   90.00
#
_symmetry.space_group_name_H-M   'P 1'
#
loop_
_entity.id
_entity.type
_entity.pdbx_description
1 polymer ?
#
loop_
_entity_poly.entity_id
_entity_poly.type
_entity_poly.pdbx_seq_one_letter_code
_entity_poly.pdbx_strand_id
1 'polypeptide(L)'
;MGLFGEYTEVPFDEDLGKMIDETQRLLDEGVENICEASFSYNGCFCSVDILKNHGNMHVEIYEVKSSTEVHDPYQHDVAYQNYVLKKLGYKVDGVYLVHIDNTYVRHGEIELNKLFHVEDMTETADSLYDNVEATISTIAEIMEEKDEPGKELGDHCFVPYECGFFAHCSAYLSKPNVFDLCGVQRRTKFKCLHAGKASFEELLEDGKLVNDKAMQQMRHELQDLPASIDISAIKEFLGTLSYPLYFLDFESFSPAVPKYDDSHPYEQICFQYSLHYIMEAGGELKHTEFLAYPGEDPRRKLCEQLCSDIPIDVCTLAYNMTFEKTRIKEMAALYPDLHEHLMNIFDNMKDLMVPFRERKYYCRAMEGSYSIKYVLPALFPDDPELDYHNLEGVHNGSEASATFQRMEKMSQAELEEYRRHLLKYCGLDTYAMVKVWEKLQEVSEPI
;
A
#
# COMPACT_ATOMS: atom_id res chain seq x y z
N MET A 1 -26.53 -12.83 -9.14
CA MET A 1 -26.12 -13.89 -10.09
C MET A 1 -24.62 -13.73 -10.25
N GLY A 2 -23.82 -14.70 -9.83
CA GLY A 2 -22.35 -14.64 -9.91
C GLY A 2 -21.83 -14.95 -11.31
N LEU A 3 -20.52 -14.81 -11.53
CA LEU A 3 -19.85 -15.10 -12.81
C LEU A 3 -20.20 -16.51 -13.34
N PHE A 4 -20.30 -17.49 -12.44
CA PHE A 4 -20.61 -18.89 -12.75
C PHE A 4 -22.04 -19.33 -12.39
N GLY A 5 -22.93 -18.40 -12.00
CA GLY A 5 -24.31 -18.71 -11.62
C GLY A 5 -24.52 -18.94 -10.12
N GLU A 6 -25.32 -19.96 -9.76
CA GLU A 6 -25.56 -20.38 -8.37
C GLU A 6 -24.37 -21.19 -7.85
N TYR A 7 -24.04 -21.02 -6.56
CA TYR A 7 -22.94 -21.70 -5.89
C TYR A 7 -23.34 -22.11 -4.48
N THR A 8 -22.61 -23.08 -3.93
CA THR A 8 -22.64 -23.40 -2.48
C THR A 8 -21.24 -23.22 -1.91
N GLU A 9 -21.13 -22.49 -0.81
CA GLU A 9 -19.85 -22.21 -0.14
C GLU A 9 -19.64 -23.22 1.00
N VAL A 10 -18.44 -23.81 1.06
CA VAL A 10 -17.99 -24.58 2.21
C VAL A 10 -17.59 -23.59 3.30
N PRO A 11 -18.26 -23.55 4.46
CA PRO A 11 -17.94 -22.59 5.49
C PRO A 11 -16.58 -22.91 6.12
N PHE A 12 -15.83 -21.86 6.45
CA PHE A 12 -14.59 -21.99 7.21
C PHE A 12 -14.85 -22.63 8.58
N ASP A 13 -14.00 -23.61 8.95
CA ASP A 13 -13.94 -24.22 10.28
C ASP A 13 -12.47 -24.42 10.67
N GLU A 14 -12.15 -24.23 11.95
CA GLU A 14 -10.78 -24.48 12.46
C GLU A 14 -10.37 -25.96 12.33
N ASP A 15 -11.36 -26.85 12.33
CA ASP A 15 -11.18 -28.26 12.01
C ASP A 15 -11.27 -28.48 10.50
N LEU A 16 -10.12 -28.50 9.84
CA LEU A 16 -9.99 -28.72 8.39
C LEU A 16 -10.67 -30.02 7.93
N GLY A 17 -10.81 -31.02 8.81
CA GLY A 17 -11.52 -32.26 8.49
C GLY A 17 -13.00 -32.02 8.16
N LYS A 18 -13.65 -31.09 8.86
CA LYS A 18 -15.06 -30.76 8.59
C LYS A 18 -15.25 -30.07 7.25
N MET A 19 -14.31 -29.23 6.83
CA MET A 19 -14.35 -28.59 5.52
C MET A 19 -14.23 -29.63 4.39
N ILE A 20 -13.36 -30.63 4.59
CA ILE A 20 -13.20 -31.77 3.66
C ILE A 20 -14.48 -32.62 3.62
N ASP A 21 -15.05 -32.95 4.78
CA ASP A 21 -16.28 -33.74 4.89
C ASP A 21 -17.47 -33.03 4.21
N GLU A 22 -17.59 -31.71 4.40
CA GLU A 22 -18.62 -30.90 3.76
C GLU A 22 -18.42 -30.81 2.24
N THR A 23 -17.17 -30.65 1.79
CA THR A 23 -16.83 -30.70 0.35
C THR A 23 -17.26 -32.03 -0.25
N GLN A 24 -16.97 -33.16 0.42
CA GLN A 24 -17.37 -34.48 -0.05
C GLN A 24 -18.89 -34.63 -0.11
N ARG A 25 -19.62 -34.12 0.90
CA ARG A 25 -21.09 -34.12 0.90
C ARG A 25 -21.65 -33.37 -0.31
N LEU A 26 -21.13 -32.18 -0.62
CA LEU A 26 -21.58 -31.37 -1.76
C LEU A 26 -21.27 -32.03 -3.10
N LEU A 27 -20.11 -32.68 -3.23
CA LEU A 27 -19.75 -33.47 -4.41
C LEU A 27 -20.69 -34.67 -4.61
N ASP A 28 -21.03 -35.39 -3.53
CA ASP A 28 -21.97 -36.52 -3.54
C ASP A 28 -23.40 -36.09 -3.92
N GLU A 29 -23.80 -34.87 -3.54
CA GLU A 29 -25.07 -34.25 -3.92
C GLU A 29 -25.09 -33.72 -5.36
N GLY A 30 -23.95 -33.72 -6.05
CA GLY A 30 -23.83 -33.25 -7.43
C GLY A 30 -23.93 -31.73 -7.55
N VAL A 31 -23.54 -30.98 -6.52
CA VAL A 31 -23.46 -29.51 -6.60
C VAL A 31 -22.41 -29.14 -7.65
N GLU A 32 -22.80 -28.28 -8.60
CA GLU A 32 -21.96 -27.89 -9.74
C GLU A 32 -20.85 -26.92 -9.35
N ASN A 33 -21.18 -25.78 -8.73
CA ASN A 33 -20.20 -24.78 -8.30
C ASN A 33 -20.05 -24.81 -6.77
N ILE A 34 -18.89 -25.23 -6.29
CA ILE A 34 -18.56 -25.29 -4.86
C ILE A 34 -17.47 -24.28 -4.57
N CYS A 35 -17.76 -23.27 -3.77
CA CYS A 35 -16.76 -22.31 -3.31
C CYS A 35 -16.03 -22.85 -2.09
N GLU A 36 -14.72 -22.57 -2.00
CA GLU A 36 -13.84 -23.02 -0.91
C GLU A 36 -13.80 -24.56 -0.75
N ALA A 37 -13.90 -25.29 -1.87
CA ALA A 37 -13.87 -26.75 -1.86
C ALA A 37 -12.51 -27.25 -1.32
N SER A 38 -12.53 -27.96 -0.20
CA SER A 38 -11.33 -28.33 0.54
C SER A 38 -10.92 -29.78 0.35
N PHE A 39 -9.62 -29.99 0.20
CA PHE A 39 -9.00 -31.28 -0.07
C PHE A 39 -7.73 -31.47 0.76
N SER A 40 -7.39 -32.71 1.08
CA SER A 40 -6.11 -33.03 1.69
C SER A 40 -5.54 -34.35 1.21
N TYR A 41 -4.27 -34.35 0.83
CA TYR A 41 -3.51 -35.55 0.48
C TYR A 41 -2.23 -35.64 1.33
N ASN A 42 -2.10 -36.67 2.17
CA ASN A 42 -0.96 -36.86 3.08
C ASN A 42 -0.62 -35.62 3.92
N GLY A 43 -1.64 -34.90 4.40
CA GLY A 43 -1.46 -33.66 5.18
C GLY A 43 -1.21 -32.40 4.34
N CYS A 44 -1.07 -32.52 3.01
CA CYS A 44 -1.05 -31.37 2.10
C CYS A 44 -2.49 -30.91 1.87
N PHE A 45 -2.90 -29.86 2.57
CA PHE A 45 -4.24 -29.29 2.50
C PHE A 45 -4.31 -28.12 1.50
N CYS A 46 -5.37 -28.07 0.70
CA CYS A 46 -5.73 -26.88 -0.07
C CYS A 46 -7.25 -26.69 -0.08
N SER A 47 -7.68 -25.44 -0.20
CA SER A 47 -9.04 -25.08 -0.61
C SER A 47 -8.94 -24.46 -2.00
N VAL A 48 -9.85 -24.85 -2.89
CA VAL A 48 -10.01 -24.26 -4.22
C VAL A 48 -11.08 -23.18 -4.11
N ASP A 49 -10.78 -21.96 -4.55
CA ASP A 49 -11.69 -20.82 -4.44
C ASP A 49 -13.05 -21.14 -5.07
N ILE A 50 -13.06 -21.68 -6.29
CA ILE A 50 -14.25 -22.23 -6.95
C ILE A 50 -13.91 -23.53 -7.66
N LEU A 51 -14.49 -24.64 -7.20
CA LEU A 51 -14.46 -25.92 -7.88
C LEU A 51 -15.72 -26.09 -8.72
N LYS A 52 -15.56 -26.35 -10.01
CA LYS A 52 -16.67 -26.73 -10.89
C LYS A 52 -16.69 -28.25 -11.07
N ASN A 53 -17.74 -28.89 -10.58
CA ASN A 53 -17.92 -30.33 -10.55
C ASN A 53 -18.76 -30.81 -11.74
N HIS A 54 -18.17 -31.65 -12.59
CA HIS A 54 -18.85 -32.29 -13.72
C HIS A 54 -19.34 -33.71 -13.40
N GLY A 55 -19.16 -34.15 -12.16
CA GLY A 55 -19.44 -35.51 -11.70
C GLY A 55 -18.41 -36.53 -12.17
N ASN A 56 -18.52 -37.78 -11.69
CA ASN A 56 -17.61 -38.88 -12.07
C ASN A 56 -16.10 -38.54 -11.91
N MET A 57 -15.75 -37.80 -10.86
CA MET A 57 -14.38 -37.33 -10.57
C MET A 57 -13.82 -36.30 -11.57
N HIS A 58 -14.63 -35.77 -12.49
CA HIS A 58 -14.25 -34.72 -13.43
C HIS A 58 -14.53 -33.33 -12.82
N VAL A 59 -13.51 -32.48 -12.78
CA VAL A 59 -13.57 -31.17 -12.11
C VAL A 59 -12.75 -30.12 -12.86
N GLU A 60 -13.13 -28.85 -12.74
CA GLU A 60 -12.31 -27.69 -13.08
C GLU A 60 -11.98 -26.89 -11.82
N ILE A 61 -10.78 -26.32 -11.78
CA ILE A 61 -10.27 -25.48 -10.69
C ILE A 61 -10.31 -24.03 -11.16
N TYR A 62 -10.90 -23.13 -10.39
CA TYR A 62 -10.87 -21.68 -10.64
C TYR A 62 -10.33 -20.98 -9.39
N GLU A 63 -9.13 -20.43 -9.52
CA GLU A 63 -8.47 -19.62 -8.50
C GLU A 63 -8.78 -18.14 -8.75
N VAL A 64 -9.29 -17.42 -7.75
CA VAL A 64 -9.78 -16.05 -7.87
C VAL A 64 -8.80 -15.08 -7.21
N LYS A 65 -8.21 -14.19 -8.00
CA LYS A 65 -7.30 -13.16 -7.51
C LYS A 65 -7.92 -11.78 -7.69
N SER A 66 -7.70 -10.93 -6.68
CA SER A 66 -8.01 -9.51 -6.79
C SER A 66 -6.96 -8.75 -7.64
N SER A 67 -5.93 -9.41 -8.16
CA SER A 67 -4.94 -8.79 -9.05
C SER A 67 -5.54 -8.41 -10.41
N THR A 68 -4.78 -7.63 -11.17
CA THR A 68 -5.13 -7.26 -12.56
C THR A 68 -4.35 -8.06 -13.59
N GLU A 69 -3.39 -8.87 -13.15
CA GLU A 69 -2.52 -9.69 -14.00
C GLU A 69 -2.10 -10.96 -13.25
N VAL A 70 -1.55 -11.91 -14.02
CA VAL A 70 -0.99 -13.16 -13.50
C VAL A 70 0.42 -12.91 -12.97
N HIS A 71 0.69 -13.41 -11.76
CA HIS A 71 2.01 -13.35 -11.14
C HIS A 71 2.51 -14.76 -10.79
N ASP A 72 3.83 -14.93 -10.71
CA ASP A 72 4.47 -16.22 -10.43
C ASP A 72 3.90 -16.94 -9.20
N PRO A 73 3.61 -16.28 -8.05
CA PRO A 73 2.99 -16.97 -6.90
C PRO A 73 1.66 -17.65 -7.23
N TYR A 74 0.85 -17.06 -8.12
CA TYR A 74 -0.45 -17.61 -8.49
C TYR A 74 -0.32 -18.88 -9.34
N GLN A 75 0.76 -18.98 -10.12
CA GLN A 75 1.06 -20.20 -10.87
C GLN A 75 1.35 -21.37 -9.91
N HIS A 76 2.02 -21.09 -8.78
CA HIS A 76 2.26 -22.09 -7.75
C HIS A 76 0.99 -22.46 -6.99
N ASP A 77 0.09 -21.51 -6.71
CA ASP A 77 -1.21 -21.78 -6.07
C ASP A 77 -2.02 -22.81 -6.90
N VAL A 78 -2.21 -22.51 -8.19
CA VAL A 78 -3.00 -23.39 -9.08
C VAL A 78 -2.30 -24.72 -9.34
N ALA A 79 -0.96 -24.74 -9.42
CA ALA A 79 -0.19 -25.98 -9.56
C ALA A 79 -0.30 -26.87 -8.32
N TYR A 80 -0.28 -26.29 -7.12
CA TYR A 80 -0.42 -27.01 -5.86
C TYR A 80 -1.81 -27.63 -5.71
N GLN A 81 -2.86 -26.86 -5.98
CA GLN A 81 -4.24 -27.38 -5.98
C GLN A 81 -4.42 -28.51 -7.01
N ASN A 82 -3.96 -28.31 -8.25
CA ASN A 82 -3.98 -29.34 -9.30
C ASN A 82 -3.25 -30.62 -8.86
N TYR A 83 -2.09 -30.49 -8.22
CA TYR A 83 -1.33 -31.60 -7.66
C TYR A 83 -2.14 -32.39 -6.62
N VAL A 84 -2.70 -31.71 -5.61
CA VAL A 84 -3.47 -32.36 -4.54
C VAL A 84 -4.68 -33.11 -5.12
N LEU A 85 -5.47 -32.49 -5.99
CA LEU A 85 -6.65 -33.11 -6.57
C LEU A 85 -6.29 -34.31 -7.47
N LYS A 86 -5.25 -34.21 -8.30
CA LYS A 86 -4.76 -35.34 -9.11
C LYS A 86 -4.28 -36.50 -8.24
N LYS A 87 -3.59 -36.24 -7.12
CA LYS A 87 -3.18 -37.29 -6.16
C LYS A 87 -4.36 -37.97 -5.47
N LEU A 88 -5.48 -37.26 -5.29
CA LEU A 88 -6.74 -37.83 -4.79
C LEU A 88 -7.54 -38.60 -5.86
N GLY A 89 -7.07 -38.61 -7.12
CA GLY A 89 -7.68 -39.37 -8.21
C GLY A 89 -8.71 -38.60 -9.03
N TYR A 90 -8.85 -37.29 -8.82
CA TYR A 90 -9.66 -36.45 -9.69
C TYR A 90 -9.03 -36.31 -11.07
N LYS A 91 -9.89 -36.19 -12.08
CA LYS A 91 -9.53 -35.74 -13.43
C LYS A 91 -9.80 -34.26 -13.51
N VAL A 92 -8.73 -33.49 -13.40
CA VAL A 92 -8.78 -32.03 -13.54
C VAL A 92 -8.85 -31.71 -15.04
N ASP A 93 -10.03 -31.32 -15.51
CA ASP A 93 -10.30 -31.03 -16.93
C ASP A 93 -9.78 -29.66 -17.36
N GLY A 94 -9.64 -28.74 -16.40
CA GLY A 94 -9.10 -27.41 -16.62
C GLY A 94 -8.72 -26.73 -15.30
N VAL A 95 -7.70 -25.88 -15.37
CA VAL A 95 -7.25 -25.04 -14.26
C VAL A 95 -7.22 -23.61 -14.73
N TYR A 96 -7.96 -22.74 -14.06
CA TYR A 96 -8.21 -21.37 -14.49
C TYR A 96 -7.83 -20.40 -13.38
N LEU A 97 -7.30 -19.25 -13.80
CA LEU A 97 -7.10 -18.10 -12.92
C LEU A 97 -8.10 -17.01 -13.32
N VAL A 98 -8.94 -16.62 -12.37
CA VAL A 98 -9.89 -15.51 -12.51
C VAL A 98 -9.27 -14.27 -11.89
N HIS A 99 -9.06 -13.22 -12.68
CA HIS A 99 -8.51 -11.95 -12.20
C HIS A 99 -9.29 -10.76 -12.77
N ILE A 100 -9.05 -9.57 -12.24
CA ILE A 100 -9.76 -8.36 -12.66
C ILE A 100 -9.18 -7.83 -13.97
N ASP A 101 -10.04 -7.43 -14.90
CA ASP A 101 -9.65 -6.65 -16.08
C ASP A 101 -9.60 -5.16 -15.70
N ASN A 102 -8.39 -4.60 -15.60
CA ASN A 102 -8.21 -3.18 -15.23
C ASN A 102 -8.63 -2.19 -16.32
N THR A 103 -8.96 -2.67 -17.53
CA THR A 103 -9.48 -1.84 -18.62
C THR A 103 -11.00 -1.70 -18.58
N TYR A 104 -11.67 -2.48 -17.72
CA TYR A 104 -13.10 -2.36 -17.50
C TYR A 104 -13.47 -0.98 -16.96
N VAL A 105 -14.36 -0.28 -17.66
CA VAL A 105 -14.97 0.98 -17.21
C VAL A 105 -16.44 0.73 -16.96
N ARG A 106 -16.90 1.11 -15.77
CA ARG A 106 -18.30 0.94 -15.39
C ARG A 106 -19.19 1.98 -16.09
N HIS A 107 -20.27 1.50 -16.70
CA HIS A 107 -21.40 2.32 -17.15
C HIS A 107 -22.73 1.64 -16.78
N GLY A 108 -23.36 2.07 -15.69
CA GLY A 108 -24.57 1.48 -15.14
C GLY A 108 -24.31 0.26 -14.26
N GLU A 109 -25.00 -0.84 -14.56
CA GLU A 109 -24.87 -2.11 -13.84
C GLU A 109 -23.53 -2.80 -14.12
N ILE A 110 -23.02 -3.56 -13.15
CA ILE A 110 -21.74 -4.27 -13.30
C ILE A 110 -21.87 -5.42 -14.31
N GLU A 111 -21.03 -5.39 -15.35
CA GLU A 111 -20.93 -6.45 -16.34
C GLU A 111 -19.83 -7.45 -15.96
N LEU A 112 -20.17 -8.48 -15.17
CA LEU A 112 -19.20 -9.44 -14.61
C LEU A 112 -18.28 -10.08 -15.65
N ASN A 113 -18.80 -10.42 -16.84
CA ASN A 113 -18.03 -11.02 -17.94
C ASN A 113 -17.01 -10.06 -18.58
N LYS A 114 -17.09 -8.76 -18.30
CA LYS A 114 -16.10 -7.75 -18.71
C LYS A 114 -15.20 -7.33 -17.56
N LEU A 115 -15.68 -7.41 -16.32
CA LEU A 115 -14.90 -7.09 -15.13
C LEU A 115 -13.86 -8.17 -14.82
N PHE A 116 -14.18 -9.43 -15.06
CA PHE A 116 -13.29 -10.55 -14.80
C PHE A 116 -12.74 -11.15 -16.10
N HIS A 117 -11.44 -11.41 -16.11
CA HIS A 117 -10.75 -12.22 -17.09
C HIS A 117 -10.53 -13.63 -16.52
N VAL A 118 -10.78 -14.66 -17.32
CA VAL A 118 -10.57 -16.07 -16.96
C VAL A 118 -9.45 -16.61 -17.85
N GLU A 119 -8.28 -16.80 -17.27
CA GLU A 119 -7.09 -17.29 -17.96
C GLU A 119 -6.92 -18.79 -17.76
N ASP A 120 -6.71 -19.52 -18.86
CA ASP A 120 -6.44 -20.96 -18.81
C ASP A 120 -4.97 -21.21 -18.43
N MET A 121 -4.80 -21.79 -17.25
CA MET A 121 -3.51 -22.09 -16.63
C MET A 121 -3.21 -23.60 -16.60
N THR A 122 -3.96 -24.41 -17.34
CA THR A 122 -3.86 -25.88 -17.28
C THR A 122 -2.46 -26.38 -17.65
N GLU A 123 -1.90 -25.89 -18.77
CA GLU A 123 -0.54 -26.27 -19.19
C GLU A 123 0.53 -25.82 -18.18
N THR A 124 0.36 -24.62 -17.61
CA THR A 124 1.26 -24.08 -16.58
C THR A 124 1.23 -24.93 -15.32
N ALA A 125 0.03 -25.23 -14.80
CA ALA A 125 -0.17 -26.06 -13.62
C ALA A 125 0.42 -27.48 -13.81
N ASP A 126 0.28 -28.05 -15.00
CA ASP A 126 0.85 -29.35 -15.34
C ASP A 126 2.38 -29.32 -15.47
N SER A 127 2.94 -28.24 -16.04
CA SER A 127 4.40 -28.09 -16.16
C SER A 127 5.11 -27.95 -14.81
N LEU A 128 4.41 -27.42 -13.79
CA LEU A 128 4.93 -27.24 -12.43
C LEU A 128 4.69 -28.45 -11.53
N TYR A 129 3.93 -29.45 -11.97
CA TYR A 129 3.51 -30.59 -11.14
C TYR A 129 4.71 -31.31 -10.47
N ASP A 130 5.73 -31.66 -11.25
CA ASP A 130 6.93 -32.34 -10.73
C ASP A 130 7.73 -31.44 -9.77
N ASN A 131 7.72 -30.12 -10.01
CA ASN A 131 8.37 -29.16 -9.12
C ASN A 131 7.63 -29.07 -7.78
N VAL A 132 6.30 -29.08 -7.79
CA VAL A 132 5.47 -29.11 -6.57
C VAL A 132 5.76 -30.37 -5.77
N GLU A 133 5.76 -31.54 -6.41
CA GLU A 133 6.03 -32.83 -5.73
C GLU A 133 7.42 -32.87 -5.09
N ALA A 134 8.45 -32.44 -5.83
CA ALA A 134 9.80 -32.34 -5.31
C ALA A 134 9.91 -31.36 -4.14
N THR A 135 9.26 -30.19 -4.25
CA THR A 135 9.27 -29.16 -3.21
C THR A 135 8.60 -29.63 -1.92
N ILE A 136 7.45 -30.30 -2.02
CA ILE A 136 6.77 -30.90 -0.85
C ILE A 136 7.69 -31.91 -0.15
N SER A 137 8.40 -32.73 -0.94
CA SER A 137 9.34 -33.73 -0.39
C SER A 137 10.52 -33.04 0.32
N THR A 138 11.09 -31.99 -0.27
CA THR A 138 12.15 -31.19 0.37
C THR A 138 11.66 -30.52 1.67
N ILE A 139 10.45 -29.95 1.68
CA ILE A 139 9.88 -29.34 2.89
C ILE A 139 9.68 -30.40 3.98
N ALA A 140 9.18 -31.59 3.63
CA ALA A 140 9.00 -32.68 4.58
C ALA A 140 10.34 -33.14 5.18
N GLU A 141 11.38 -33.26 4.37
CA GLU A 141 12.75 -33.58 4.85
C GLU A 141 13.26 -32.51 5.83
N ILE A 142 13.11 -31.22 5.49
CA ILE A 142 13.51 -30.11 6.36
C ILE A 142 12.74 -30.12 7.69
N MET A 143 11.45 -30.45 7.67
CA MET A 143 10.62 -30.53 8.88
C MET A 143 11.05 -31.66 9.84
N GLU A 144 11.74 -32.68 9.33
CA GLU A 144 12.30 -33.76 10.15
C GLU A 144 13.70 -33.42 10.72
N GLU A 145 14.34 -32.36 10.23
CA GLU A 145 15.63 -31.91 10.74
C GLU A 145 15.51 -31.38 12.18
N LYS A 146 16.54 -31.67 12.99
CA LYS A 146 16.61 -31.19 14.38
C LYS A 146 17.27 -29.83 14.51
N ASP A 147 18.10 -29.49 13.53
CA ASP A 147 18.91 -28.28 13.48
C ASP A 147 18.29 -27.31 12.47
N GLU A 148 18.57 -26.01 12.65
CA GLU A 148 18.10 -24.98 11.72
C GLU A 148 18.75 -25.14 10.33
N PRO A 149 18.00 -24.98 9.23
CA PRO A 149 18.55 -25.08 7.89
C PRO A 149 19.61 -24.00 7.65
N GLY A 150 20.81 -24.40 7.23
CA GLY A 150 21.97 -23.52 7.03
C GLY A 150 21.89 -22.63 5.79
N LYS A 151 20.90 -21.73 5.71
CA LYS A 151 20.72 -20.78 4.60
C LYS A 151 21.22 -19.39 4.98
N GLU A 152 22.24 -18.88 4.29
CA GLU A 152 22.69 -17.50 4.46
C GLU A 152 21.61 -16.50 4.01
N LEU A 153 21.57 -15.31 4.62
CA LEU A 153 20.69 -14.22 4.21
C LEU A 153 20.88 -13.86 2.73
N GLY A 154 19.78 -13.64 1.99
CA GLY A 154 19.84 -13.28 0.59
C GLY A 154 18.50 -12.80 0.04
N ASP A 155 18.37 -12.73 -1.29
CA ASP A 155 17.17 -12.15 -1.94
C ASP A 155 15.87 -12.87 -1.55
N HIS A 156 15.91 -14.17 -1.27
CA HIS A 156 14.78 -14.97 -0.78
C HIS A 156 14.21 -14.48 0.57
N CYS A 157 14.93 -13.66 1.32
CA CYS A 157 14.41 -13.02 2.54
C CYS A 157 13.35 -11.95 2.23
N PHE A 158 13.21 -11.53 0.97
CA PHE A 158 12.35 -10.41 0.57
C PHE A 158 11.61 -10.62 -0.76
N VAL A 159 11.68 -11.83 -1.31
CA VAL A 159 11.06 -12.19 -2.59
C VAL A 159 10.46 -13.59 -2.47
N PRO A 160 9.19 -13.80 -2.83
CA PRO A 160 8.22 -12.79 -3.31
C PRO A 160 7.71 -11.85 -2.20
N TYR A 161 7.82 -12.27 -0.95
CA TYR A 161 7.41 -11.52 0.23
C TYR A 161 8.54 -11.40 1.25
N GLU A 162 8.39 -10.53 2.23
CA GLU A 162 9.31 -10.46 3.36
C GLU A 162 9.22 -11.74 4.20
N CYS A 163 10.38 -12.34 4.47
CA CYS A 163 10.49 -13.55 5.27
C CYS A 163 10.19 -13.21 6.74
N GLY A 164 9.21 -13.90 7.32
CA GLY A 164 8.84 -13.75 8.73
C GLY A 164 9.96 -14.06 9.72
N PHE A 165 11.02 -14.74 9.28
CA PHE A 165 12.21 -15.04 10.09
C PHE A 165 13.38 -14.09 9.87
N PHE A 166 13.26 -13.07 9.03
CA PHE A 166 14.39 -12.17 8.72
C PHE A 166 15.03 -11.58 9.99
N ALA A 167 14.20 -11.08 10.92
CA ALA A 167 14.69 -10.54 12.20
C ALA A 167 15.45 -11.56 13.06
N HIS A 168 15.05 -12.84 13.01
CA HIS A 168 15.74 -13.93 13.68
C HIS A 168 17.09 -14.20 13.01
N CYS A 169 17.07 -14.43 11.70
CA CYS A 169 18.26 -14.77 10.93
C CYS A 169 19.27 -13.61 10.88
N SER A 170 18.83 -12.34 11.00
CA SER A 170 19.71 -11.16 11.00
C SER A 170 20.11 -10.69 12.40
N ALA A 171 19.73 -11.40 13.46
CA ALA A 171 19.98 -10.96 14.85
C ALA A 171 21.46 -10.87 15.22
N TYR A 172 22.34 -11.52 14.46
CA TYR A 172 23.79 -11.45 14.65
C TYR A 172 24.42 -10.14 14.17
N LEU A 173 23.69 -9.32 13.40
CA LEU A 173 24.16 -8.02 12.92
C LEU A 173 24.08 -6.97 14.04
N SER A 174 25.11 -6.13 14.14
CA SER A 174 25.07 -4.95 15.02
C SER A 174 23.97 -3.98 14.56
N LYS A 175 23.53 -3.09 15.44
CA LYS A 175 22.64 -1.98 15.07
C LYS A 175 23.35 -0.65 15.37
N PRO A 176 23.33 0.34 14.45
CA PRO A 176 22.79 0.25 13.10
C PRO A 176 23.67 -0.62 12.17
N ASN A 177 23.07 -1.13 11.09
CA ASN A 177 23.74 -1.89 10.03
C ASN A 177 23.22 -1.50 8.64
N VAL A 178 23.82 -2.10 7.61
CA VAL A 178 23.54 -1.85 6.19
C VAL A 178 22.05 -1.90 5.82
N PHE A 179 21.22 -2.67 6.52
CA PHE A 179 19.78 -2.73 6.26
C PHE A 179 19.02 -1.50 6.74
N ASP A 180 19.57 -0.75 7.70
CA ASP A 180 19.04 0.53 8.20
C ASP A 180 19.33 1.72 7.24
N LEU A 181 20.17 1.54 6.22
CA LEU A 181 20.44 2.59 5.24
C LEU A 181 19.22 2.91 4.38
N CYS A 182 18.79 4.18 4.42
CA CYS A 182 17.71 4.67 3.59
C CYS A 182 18.19 4.96 2.16
N GLY A 183 17.37 4.64 1.16
CA GLY A 183 17.66 4.95 -0.26
C GLY A 183 18.79 4.12 -0.90
N VAL A 184 19.28 3.06 -0.24
CA VAL A 184 20.26 2.13 -0.80
C VAL A 184 19.56 0.87 -1.32
N GLN A 185 19.86 0.48 -2.56
CA GLN A 185 19.26 -0.69 -3.20
C GLN A 185 19.57 -1.98 -2.44
N ARG A 186 18.59 -2.87 -2.33
CA ARG A 186 18.69 -4.17 -1.65
C ARG A 186 19.90 -4.99 -2.09
N ARG A 187 20.13 -5.10 -3.41
CA ARG A 187 21.29 -5.79 -3.98
C ARG A 187 22.62 -5.23 -3.47
N THR A 188 22.71 -3.91 -3.29
CA THR A 188 23.90 -3.26 -2.73
C THR A 188 24.05 -3.59 -1.25
N LYS A 189 22.95 -3.62 -0.49
CA LYS A 189 22.97 -4.02 0.93
C LYS A 189 23.53 -5.44 1.12
N PHE A 190 23.01 -6.41 0.36
CA PHE A 190 23.54 -7.78 0.38
C PHE A 190 24.99 -7.88 -0.11
N LYS A 191 25.38 -7.12 -1.14
CA LYS A 191 26.77 -7.08 -1.59
C LYS A 191 27.72 -6.62 -0.48
N CYS A 192 27.32 -5.65 0.35
CA CYS A 192 28.13 -5.22 1.48
C CYS A 192 28.17 -6.29 2.57
N LEU A 193 27.02 -6.87 2.92
CA LEU A 193 26.92 -7.97 3.89
C LEU A 193 27.86 -9.13 3.53
N HIS A 194 27.78 -9.65 2.30
CA HIS A 194 28.63 -10.75 1.82
C HIS A 194 30.11 -10.36 1.67
N ALA A 195 30.43 -9.06 1.62
CA ALA A 195 31.80 -8.57 1.67
C ALA A 195 32.33 -8.42 3.11
N GLY A 196 31.55 -8.82 4.12
CA GLY A 196 31.88 -8.64 5.53
C GLY A 196 31.82 -7.18 5.98
N LYS A 197 31.00 -6.35 5.33
CA LYS A 197 30.79 -4.93 5.65
C LYS A 197 29.33 -4.70 5.96
N ALA A 198 28.94 -4.97 7.19
CA ALA A 198 27.56 -4.86 7.63
C ALA A 198 27.33 -3.66 8.54
N SER A 199 28.31 -3.26 9.36
CA SER A 199 28.14 -2.12 10.27
C SER A 199 28.33 -0.78 9.54
N PHE A 200 27.80 0.30 10.12
CA PHE A 200 28.01 1.64 9.57
C PHE A 200 29.50 2.05 9.59
N GLU A 201 30.26 1.64 10.60
CA GLU A 201 31.70 1.90 10.70
C GLU A 201 32.45 1.25 9.53
N GLU A 202 32.19 -0.04 9.27
CA GLU A 202 32.82 -0.79 8.18
C GLU A 202 32.49 -0.18 6.80
N LEU A 203 31.25 0.29 6.62
CA LEU A 203 30.81 0.93 5.39
C LEU A 203 31.45 2.30 5.16
N LEU A 204 31.61 3.11 6.21
CA LEU A 204 32.26 4.41 6.12
C LEU A 204 33.75 4.31 5.78
N GLU A 205 34.45 3.30 6.29
CA GLU A 205 35.87 3.07 5.99
C GLU A 205 36.12 2.74 4.52
N ASP A 206 35.19 2.04 3.86
CA ASP A 206 35.30 1.69 2.44
C ASP A 206 34.91 2.85 1.51
N GLY A 207 33.86 3.60 1.86
CA GLY A 207 33.43 4.83 1.18
C GLY A 207 33.02 4.69 -0.30
N LYS A 208 33.10 3.50 -0.91
CA LYS A 208 32.90 3.26 -2.35
C LYS A 208 31.55 2.63 -2.73
N LEU A 209 30.78 2.15 -1.76
CA LEU A 209 29.60 1.33 -2.01
C LEU A 209 28.26 2.07 -1.84
N VAL A 210 28.28 3.30 -1.33
CA VAL A 210 27.06 4.04 -0.97
C VAL A 210 27.15 5.50 -1.41
N ASN A 211 25.99 6.14 -1.59
CA ASN A 211 25.88 7.52 -2.04
C ASN A 211 26.11 8.53 -0.89
N ASP A 212 26.26 9.82 -1.23
CA ASP A 212 26.53 10.88 -0.24
C ASP A 212 25.44 11.00 0.84
N LYS A 213 24.17 10.71 0.51
CA LYS A 213 23.07 10.76 1.49
C LYS A 213 23.18 9.64 2.52
N ALA A 214 23.57 8.45 2.11
CA ALA A 214 23.85 7.32 3.00
C ALA A 214 25.11 7.62 3.85
N MET A 215 26.15 8.22 3.26
CA MET A 215 27.31 8.67 4.02
C MET A 215 26.94 9.72 5.09
N GLN A 216 26.06 10.66 4.76
CA GLN A 216 25.55 11.65 5.72
C GLN A 216 24.76 10.98 6.85
N GLN A 217 23.87 10.03 6.54
CA GLN A 217 23.12 9.26 7.54
C GLN A 217 24.07 8.57 8.53
N MET A 218 25.00 7.75 8.03
CA MET A 218 25.94 7.01 8.87
C MET A 218 26.77 7.93 9.76
N ARG A 219 27.26 9.07 9.23
CA ARG A 219 28.01 10.04 10.03
C ARG A 219 27.20 10.64 11.17
N HIS A 220 25.93 11.00 10.92
CA HIS A 220 25.08 11.57 11.97
C HIS A 220 24.76 10.54 13.05
N GLU A 221 24.52 9.29 12.68
CA GLU A 221 24.22 8.22 13.63
C GLU A 221 25.43 7.81 14.47
N LEU A 222 26.62 7.72 13.87
CA LEU A 222 27.83 7.28 14.57
C LEU A 222 28.50 8.38 15.40
N GLN A 223 28.39 9.64 14.97
CA GLN A 223 29.12 10.75 15.58
C GLN A 223 28.21 11.72 16.35
N ASP A 224 26.91 11.44 16.39
CA ASP A 224 25.89 12.28 17.03
C ASP A 224 25.97 13.76 16.61
N LEU A 225 26.08 13.98 15.30
CA LEU A 225 26.25 15.32 14.74
C LEU A 225 24.99 16.16 14.93
N PRO A 226 25.14 17.49 15.17
CA PRO A 226 24.00 18.40 15.17
C PRO A 226 23.32 18.42 13.79
N ALA A 227 22.11 18.96 13.74
CA ALA A 227 21.37 19.11 12.48
C ALA A 227 22.20 19.84 11.42
N SER A 228 22.23 19.27 10.21
CA SER A 228 22.84 19.87 9.03
C SER A 228 21.78 20.71 8.31
N ILE A 229 21.97 22.04 8.35
CA ILE A 229 21.02 23.02 7.80
C ILE A 229 21.75 23.96 6.83
N ASP A 230 21.37 23.90 5.56
CA ASP A 230 21.79 24.83 4.51
C ASP A 230 20.81 26.01 4.48
N ILE A 231 21.04 27.00 5.36
CA ILE A 231 20.17 28.17 5.53
C ILE A 231 19.93 28.91 4.20
N SER A 232 20.93 28.96 3.32
CA SER A 232 20.79 29.62 2.02
C SER A 232 19.79 28.89 1.13
N ALA A 233 19.87 27.57 1.05
CA ALA A 233 18.93 26.77 0.28
C ALA A 233 17.51 26.79 0.89
N ILE A 234 17.39 26.83 2.22
CA ILE A 234 16.08 27.00 2.88
C ILE A 234 15.46 28.35 2.51
N LYS A 235 16.23 29.44 2.54
CA LYS A 235 15.77 30.77 2.13
C LYS A 235 15.37 30.81 0.66
N GLU A 236 16.14 30.16 -0.21
CA GLU A 236 15.81 30.05 -1.63
C GLU A 236 14.46 29.34 -1.83
N PHE A 237 14.24 28.20 -1.18
CA PHE A 237 12.97 27.48 -1.22
C PHE A 237 11.81 28.35 -0.70
N LEU A 238 11.94 28.94 0.50
CA LEU A 238 10.90 29.79 1.09
C LEU A 238 10.61 31.03 0.22
N GLY A 239 11.61 31.57 -0.48
CA GLY A 239 11.45 32.68 -1.41
C GLY A 239 10.65 32.34 -2.67
N THR A 240 10.40 31.06 -2.95
CA THR A 240 9.50 30.62 -4.04
C THR A 240 8.03 30.59 -3.63
N LEU A 241 7.73 30.78 -2.34
CA LEU A 241 6.37 30.73 -1.79
C LEU A 241 5.75 32.14 -1.81
N SER A 242 4.43 32.19 -1.97
CA SER A 242 3.68 33.45 -1.93
C SER A 242 2.39 33.31 -1.11
N TYR A 243 1.92 34.42 -0.57
CA TYR A 243 0.60 34.50 0.06
C TYR A 243 -0.47 34.90 -0.97
N PRO A 244 -1.73 34.44 -0.85
CA PRO A 244 -2.21 33.46 0.12
C PRO A 244 -1.53 32.09 -0.03
N LEU A 245 -1.17 31.49 1.10
CA LEU A 245 -0.46 30.21 1.17
C LEU A 245 -1.40 29.13 1.70
N TYR A 246 -1.61 28.10 0.90
CA TYR A 246 -2.49 26.97 1.19
C TYR A 246 -1.68 25.69 1.42
N PHE A 247 -2.16 24.81 2.29
CA PHE A 247 -1.59 23.49 2.59
C PHE A 247 -2.68 22.45 2.36
N LEU A 248 -2.49 21.60 1.36
CA LEU A 248 -3.50 20.67 0.85
C LEU A 248 -3.03 19.23 1.04
N ASP A 249 -3.95 18.39 1.50
CA ASP A 249 -3.78 16.95 1.60
C ASP A 249 -5.09 16.25 1.19
N PHE A 250 -4.99 15.11 0.50
CA PHE A 250 -6.14 14.32 0.05
C PHE A 250 -6.13 12.92 0.66
N GLU A 251 -7.32 12.44 0.98
CA GLU A 251 -7.55 11.04 1.27
C GLU A 251 -8.34 10.38 0.13
N SER A 252 -7.90 9.19 -0.28
CA SER A 252 -8.47 8.43 -1.39
C SER A 252 -8.69 6.96 -1.07
N PHE A 253 -9.55 6.32 -1.86
CA PHE A 253 -9.72 4.87 -1.85
C PHE A 253 -9.70 4.32 -3.27
N SER A 254 -9.37 3.05 -3.42
CA SER A 254 -9.21 2.39 -4.73
C SER A 254 -9.90 1.02 -4.73
N PRO A 255 -11.22 0.98 -5.00
CA PRO A 255 -11.98 -0.25 -4.93
C PRO A 255 -11.65 -1.17 -6.12
N ALA A 256 -11.56 -2.48 -5.84
CA ALA A 256 -11.36 -3.50 -6.89
C ALA A 256 -12.53 -3.55 -7.87
N VAL A 257 -13.76 -3.42 -7.35
CA VAL A 257 -14.98 -3.31 -8.15
C VAL A 257 -15.35 -1.82 -8.27
N PRO A 258 -15.38 -1.23 -9.47
CA PRO A 258 -15.65 0.20 -9.64
C PRO A 258 -17.01 0.61 -9.08
N LYS A 259 -17.02 1.62 -8.20
CA LYS A 259 -18.21 2.06 -7.47
C LYS A 259 -19.09 3.05 -8.23
N TYR A 260 -18.54 3.75 -9.22
CA TYR A 260 -19.23 4.84 -9.91
C TYR A 260 -19.10 4.72 -11.43
N ASP A 261 -20.00 5.37 -12.15
CA ASP A 261 -19.88 5.46 -13.62
C ASP A 261 -18.59 6.18 -13.99
N ASP A 262 -18.02 5.78 -15.13
CA ASP A 262 -16.75 6.29 -15.65
C ASP A 262 -15.56 5.99 -14.71
N SER A 263 -15.70 5.05 -13.76
CA SER A 263 -14.59 4.55 -12.96
C SER A 263 -14.15 3.14 -13.36
N HIS A 264 -12.89 2.82 -13.11
CA HIS A 264 -12.29 1.52 -13.39
C HIS A 264 -11.70 0.84 -12.13
N PRO A 265 -11.44 -0.48 -12.16
CA PRO A 265 -10.81 -1.17 -11.03
C PRO A 265 -9.54 -0.48 -10.55
N TYR A 266 -9.41 -0.37 -9.22
CA TYR A 266 -8.28 0.23 -8.53
C TYR A 266 -7.97 1.69 -8.87
N GLU A 267 -8.89 2.39 -9.54
CA GLU A 267 -8.82 3.83 -9.71
C GLU A 267 -8.78 4.52 -8.34
N GLN A 268 -7.87 5.48 -8.18
CA GLN A 268 -7.77 6.27 -6.97
C GLN A 268 -8.83 7.36 -6.96
N ILE A 269 -9.76 7.28 -6.01
CA ILE A 269 -10.89 8.20 -5.88
C ILE A 269 -10.76 8.98 -4.58
N CYS A 270 -10.56 10.30 -4.69
CA CYS A 270 -10.55 11.19 -3.53
C CYS A 270 -11.94 11.27 -2.91
N PHE A 271 -12.01 11.11 -1.59
CA PHE A 271 -13.25 11.24 -0.82
C PHE A 271 -13.19 12.33 0.25
N GLN A 272 -11.98 12.82 0.54
CA GLN A 272 -11.73 13.85 1.54
C GLN A 272 -10.53 14.70 1.15
N TYR A 273 -10.54 15.96 1.59
CA TYR A 273 -9.35 16.79 1.69
C TYR A 273 -9.38 17.63 2.95
N SER A 274 -8.21 18.02 3.42
CA SER A 274 -8.03 19.08 4.40
C SER A 274 -7.27 20.26 3.78
N LEU A 275 -7.55 21.46 4.28
CA LEU A 275 -6.95 22.69 3.78
C LEU A 275 -6.67 23.64 4.95
N HIS A 276 -5.40 23.78 5.30
CA HIS A 276 -4.93 24.89 6.13
C HIS A 276 -4.46 26.03 5.23
N TYR A 277 -4.69 27.29 5.62
CA TYR A 277 -4.27 28.43 4.81
C TYR A 277 -4.05 29.71 5.59
N ILE A 278 -3.16 30.56 5.07
CA ILE A 278 -2.77 31.85 5.64
C ILE A 278 -2.85 32.91 4.54
N MET A 279 -3.54 34.02 4.80
CA MET A 279 -3.83 35.03 3.76
C MET A 279 -2.67 36.00 3.51
N GLU A 280 -1.87 36.29 4.53
CA GLU A 280 -0.77 37.25 4.49
C GLU A 280 0.29 36.90 5.54
N ALA A 281 1.50 37.42 5.40
CA ALA A 281 2.60 37.17 6.33
C ALA A 281 2.23 37.58 7.76
N GLY A 282 2.35 36.64 8.71
CA GLY A 282 1.95 36.84 10.10
C GLY A 282 0.43 36.88 10.34
N GLY A 283 -0.37 36.53 9.34
CA GLY A 283 -1.82 36.41 9.45
C GLY A 283 -2.26 35.16 10.23
N GLU A 284 -3.56 35.10 10.53
CA GLU A 284 -4.18 33.96 11.22
C GLU A 284 -4.17 32.70 10.35
N LEU A 285 -3.88 31.56 10.98
CA LEU A 285 -4.05 30.24 10.38
C LEU A 285 -5.54 29.90 10.32
N LYS A 286 -6.04 29.63 9.13
CA LYS A 286 -7.42 29.21 8.87
C LYS A 286 -7.45 27.76 8.42
N HIS A 287 -8.61 27.13 8.59
CA HIS A 287 -8.84 25.75 8.18
C HIS A 287 -10.21 25.61 7.51
N THR A 288 -10.26 24.78 6.49
CA THR A 288 -11.49 24.26 5.89
C THR A 288 -11.21 22.84 5.37
N GLU A 289 -12.26 22.07 5.13
CA GLU A 289 -12.15 20.65 4.83
C GLU A 289 -13.40 20.13 4.11
N PHE A 290 -13.23 19.00 3.44
CA PHE A 290 -14.32 18.26 2.81
C PHE A 290 -14.21 16.80 3.18
N LEU A 291 -15.33 16.18 3.55
CA LEU A 291 -15.45 14.73 3.71
C LEU A 291 -16.79 14.27 3.17
N ALA A 292 -16.73 13.47 2.11
CA ALA A 292 -17.92 12.89 1.49
C ALA A 292 -18.72 12.03 2.48
N TYR A 293 -20.03 11.98 2.29
CA TYR A 293 -20.86 10.97 2.95
C TYR A 293 -20.74 9.65 2.18
N PRO A 294 -20.62 8.50 2.87
CA PRO A 294 -20.53 7.20 2.22
C PRO A 294 -21.83 6.92 1.42
N GLY A 295 -21.69 6.21 0.30
CA GLY A 295 -22.81 5.83 -0.57
C GLY A 295 -23.13 6.82 -1.70
N GLU A 296 -22.55 8.02 -1.70
CA GLU A 296 -22.61 8.96 -2.83
C GLU A 296 -21.30 8.95 -3.64
N ASP A 297 -21.35 9.41 -4.89
CA ASP A 297 -20.13 9.69 -5.68
C ASP A 297 -19.49 11.00 -5.18
N PRO A 298 -18.29 10.94 -4.56
CA PRO A 298 -17.67 12.12 -3.97
C PRO A 298 -17.09 13.07 -5.02
N ARG A 299 -16.76 12.56 -6.21
CA ARG A 299 -15.81 13.19 -7.13
C ARG A 299 -16.25 14.59 -7.54
N ARG A 300 -17.50 14.75 -7.98
CA ARG A 300 -18.02 16.03 -8.45
C ARG A 300 -18.07 17.09 -7.34
N LYS A 301 -18.69 16.74 -6.20
CA LYS A 301 -18.85 17.67 -5.07
C LYS A 301 -17.51 18.09 -4.49
N LEU A 302 -16.56 17.15 -4.40
CA LEU A 302 -15.20 17.41 -3.95
C LEU A 302 -14.53 18.43 -4.88
N CYS A 303 -14.60 18.26 -6.19
CA CYS A 303 -13.99 19.19 -7.15
C CYS A 303 -14.60 20.60 -7.08
N GLU A 304 -15.92 20.70 -6.98
CA GLU A 304 -16.63 21.99 -6.88
C GLU A 304 -16.24 22.74 -5.61
N GLN A 305 -16.22 22.05 -4.47
CA GLN A 305 -15.82 22.65 -3.20
C GLN A 305 -14.33 23.02 -3.21
N LEU A 306 -13.45 22.17 -3.75
CA LEU A 306 -12.02 22.45 -3.85
C LEU A 306 -11.73 23.72 -4.67
N CYS A 307 -12.40 23.89 -5.81
CA CYS A 307 -12.29 25.10 -6.63
C CYS A 307 -12.87 26.33 -5.91
N SER A 308 -13.90 26.16 -5.08
CA SER A 308 -14.43 27.25 -4.26
C SER A 308 -13.45 27.66 -3.15
N ASP A 309 -12.78 26.70 -2.52
CA ASP A 309 -11.95 26.92 -1.33
C ASP A 309 -10.54 27.41 -1.68
N ILE A 310 -10.00 27.03 -2.85
CA ILE A 310 -8.68 27.45 -3.33
C ILE A 310 -8.85 28.41 -4.51
N PRO A 311 -8.65 29.73 -4.33
CA PRO A 311 -8.75 30.71 -5.42
C PRO A 311 -7.71 30.49 -6.52
N ILE A 312 -7.94 31.09 -7.69
CA ILE A 312 -6.98 31.11 -8.80
C ILE A 312 -5.73 31.91 -8.41
N ASP A 313 -4.56 31.47 -8.89
CA ASP A 313 -3.25 32.09 -8.74
C ASP A 313 -2.72 32.18 -7.30
N VAL A 314 -3.06 31.20 -6.46
CA VAL A 314 -2.56 31.08 -5.08
C VAL A 314 -1.51 29.98 -4.94
N CYS A 315 -0.56 30.16 -4.02
CA CYS A 315 0.47 29.15 -3.75
C CYS A 315 -0.13 28.02 -2.92
N THR A 316 -0.04 26.79 -3.43
CA THR A 316 -0.51 25.59 -2.72
C THR A 316 0.67 24.70 -2.36
N LEU A 317 0.75 24.25 -1.12
CA LEU A 317 1.76 23.32 -0.62
C LEU A 317 1.14 21.96 -0.43
N ALA A 318 1.89 20.94 -0.78
CA ALA A 318 1.66 19.57 -0.34
C ALA A 318 2.99 18.96 0.08
N TYR A 319 2.95 17.91 0.88
CA TYR A 319 4.14 17.15 1.26
C TYR A 319 4.21 15.89 0.39
N ASN A 320 5.16 15.82 -0.54
CA ASN A 320 5.16 14.85 -1.63
C ASN A 320 4.05 15.09 -2.68
N MET A 321 4.01 16.33 -3.19
CA MET A 321 2.98 16.87 -4.10
C MET A 321 2.62 16.03 -5.34
N THR A 322 3.41 15.01 -5.68
CA THR A 322 3.18 14.15 -6.85
C THR A 322 1.81 13.49 -6.77
N PHE A 323 1.39 13.07 -5.57
CA PHE A 323 0.10 12.43 -5.37
C PHE A 323 -1.04 13.42 -5.62
N GLU A 324 -1.06 14.56 -4.92
CA GLU A 324 -2.10 15.59 -5.04
C GLU A 324 -2.19 16.11 -6.48
N LYS A 325 -1.05 16.36 -7.14
CA LYS A 325 -1.00 16.75 -8.55
C LYS A 325 -1.64 15.72 -9.46
N THR A 326 -1.37 14.44 -9.23
CA THR A 326 -1.96 13.35 -10.03
C THR A 326 -3.48 13.32 -9.85
N ARG A 327 -3.95 13.40 -8.59
CA ARG A 327 -5.38 13.44 -8.26
C ARG A 327 -6.09 14.64 -8.91
N ILE A 328 -5.51 15.84 -8.82
CA ILE A 328 -6.06 17.06 -9.45
C ILE A 328 -6.14 16.92 -10.96
N LYS A 329 -5.10 16.37 -11.60
CA LYS A 329 -5.08 16.16 -13.04
C LYS A 329 -6.14 15.16 -13.52
N GLU A 330 -6.35 14.07 -12.78
CA GLU A 330 -7.40 13.09 -13.05
C GLU A 330 -8.79 13.72 -12.89
N MET A 331 -9.02 14.46 -11.80
CA MET A 331 -10.25 15.22 -11.58
C MET A 331 -10.53 16.24 -12.70
N ALA A 332 -9.49 16.94 -13.17
CA ALA A 332 -9.60 17.90 -14.27
C ALA A 332 -9.92 17.24 -15.62
N ALA A 333 -9.50 15.99 -15.83
CA ALA A 333 -9.86 15.22 -17.01
C ALA A 333 -11.32 14.74 -16.95
N LEU A 334 -11.79 14.38 -15.75
CA LEU A 334 -13.17 13.91 -15.51
C LEU A 334 -14.21 15.04 -15.62
N TYR A 335 -13.87 16.27 -15.19
CA TYR A 335 -14.80 17.42 -15.19
C TYR A 335 -14.26 18.59 -16.03
N PRO A 336 -14.53 18.61 -17.36
CA PRO A 336 -14.06 19.66 -18.26
C PRO A 336 -14.50 21.07 -17.87
N ASP A 337 -15.64 21.23 -17.18
CA ASP A 337 -16.14 22.52 -16.69
C ASP A 337 -15.34 23.09 -15.52
N LEU A 338 -14.58 22.25 -14.79
CA LEU A 338 -13.71 22.64 -13.67
C LEU A 338 -12.21 22.60 -14.05
N HIS A 339 -11.90 22.13 -15.26
CA HIS A 339 -10.54 21.84 -15.71
C HIS A 339 -9.57 23.01 -15.53
N GLU A 340 -9.96 24.20 -15.98
CA GLU A 340 -9.09 25.38 -15.94
C GLU A 340 -8.66 25.73 -14.50
N HIS A 341 -9.60 25.67 -13.56
CA HIS A 341 -9.35 25.98 -12.15
C HIS A 341 -8.49 24.89 -11.50
N LEU A 342 -8.85 23.62 -11.68
CA LEU A 342 -8.08 22.50 -11.14
C LEU A 342 -6.63 22.51 -11.66
N MET A 343 -6.42 22.77 -12.95
CA MET A 343 -5.08 22.89 -13.51
C MET A 343 -4.32 24.11 -13.00
N ASN A 344 -5.01 25.21 -12.67
CA ASN A 344 -4.37 26.35 -12.02
C ASN A 344 -3.83 25.99 -10.61
N ILE A 345 -4.56 25.19 -9.83
CA ILE A 345 -4.06 24.66 -8.55
C ILE A 345 -2.83 23.79 -8.80
N PHE A 346 -2.93 22.85 -9.75
CA PHE A 346 -1.82 21.97 -10.14
C PHE A 346 -0.54 22.73 -10.50
N ASP A 347 -0.66 23.82 -11.27
CA ASP A 347 0.48 24.60 -11.75
C ASP A 347 1.13 25.43 -10.64
N ASN A 348 0.35 25.90 -9.67
CA ASN A 348 0.82 26.72 -8.55
C ASN A 348 1.25 25.92 -7.31
N MET A 349 1.19 24.59 -7.36
CA MET A 349 1.63 23.73 -6.27
C MET A 349 3.16 23.65 -6.11
N LYS A 350 3.65 23.67 -4.87
CA LYS A 350 5.05 23.41 -4.47
C LYS A 350 5.14 22.26 -3.46
N ASP A 351 6.27 21.57 -3.46
CA ASP A 351 6.52 20.39 -2.63
C ASP A 351 7.32 20.76 -1.37
N LEU A 352 6.67 20.72 -0.21
CA LEU A 352 7.29 21.04 1.09
C LEU A 352 8.33 19.98 1.52
N MET A 353 8.35 18.82 0.87
CA MET A 353 9.32 17.76 1.11
C MET A 353 10.72 18.09 0.54
N VAL A 354 10.81 19.03 -0.42
CA VAL A 354 12.05 19.32 -1.17
C VAL A 354 13.26 19.58 -0.27
N PRO A 355 13.20 20.48 0.75
CA PRO A 355 14.35 20.76 1.60
C PRO A 355 14.92 19.53 2.34
N PHE A 356 14.05 18.59 2.70
CA PHE A 356 14.42 17.36 3.41
C PHE A 356 14.94 16.30 2.44
N ARG A 357 14.24 16.10 1.30
CA ARG A 357 14.63 15.16 0.24
C ARG A 357 16.01 15.50 -0.32
N GLU A 358 16.34 16.79 -0.45
CA GLU A 358 17.62 17.28 -0.93
C GLU A 358 18.71 17.39 0.15
N ARG A 359 18.41 17.00 1.40
CA ARG A 359 19.32 17.09 2.55
C ARG A 359 19.80 18.51 2.87
N LYS A 360 18.97 19.51 2.56
CA LYS A 360 19.18 20.91 2.96
C LYS A 360 18.80 21.14 4.41
N TYR A 361 17.89 20.33 4.93
CA TYR A 361 17.67 20.15 6.36
C TYR A 361 17.75 18.64 6.64
N TYR A 362 18.68 18.23 7.50
CA TYR A 362 18.76 16.85 7.98
C TYR A 362 19.19 16.78 9.45
N CYS A 363 18.60 15.88 10.22
CA CYS A 363 19.10 15.51 11.54
C CYS A 363 19.05 14.00 11.73
N ARG A 364 19.78 13.50 12.73
CA ARG A 364 19.90 12.07 13.05
C ARG A 364 18.55 11.37 13.19
N ALA A 365 17.59 12.00 13.88
CA ALA A 365 16.26 11.42 14.16
C ALA A 365 15.42 11.14 12.89
N MET A 366 15.82 11.68 11.73
CA MET A 366 15.16 11.36 10.46
C MET A 366 15.60 10.00 9.89
N GLU A 367 16.66 9.37 10.40
CA GLU A 367 17.15 8.03 10.00
C GLU A 367 17.31 7.87 8.47
N GLY A 368 17.80 8.92 7.83
CA GLY A 368 17.92 9.00 6.39
C GLY A 368 16.59 9.11 5.62
N SER A 369 15.43 8.98 6.26
CA SER A 369 14.13 9.27 5.67
C SER A 369 13.93 10.77 5.47
N TYR A 370 12.93 11.11 4.69
CA TYR A 370 12.45 12.48 4.44
C TYR A 370 10.92 12.49 4.28
N SER A 371 10.23 11.41 4.65
CA SER A 371 8.78 11.42 4.74
C SER A 371 8.34 12.22 5.97
N ILE A 372 7.14 12.79 5.94
CA ILE A 372 6.62 13.61 7.04
C ILE A 372 6.55 12.81 8.36
N LYS A 373 6.32 11.49 8.29
CA LYS A 373 6.30 10.58 9.45
C LYS A 373 7.64 10.49 10.20
N TYR A 374 8.75 10.81 9.54
CA TYR A 374 10.08 10.88 10.15
C TYR A 374 10.50 12.32 10.41
N VAL A 375 10.17 13.24 9.50
CA VAL A 375 10.55 14.65 9.62
C VAL A 375 9.80 15.32 10.78
N LEU A 376 8.49 15.10 10.92
CA LEU A 376 7.68 15.77 11.93
C LEU A 376 8.13 15.39 13.36
N PRO A 377 8.26 14.11 13.74
CA PRO A 377 8.76 13.76 15.08
C PRO A 377 10.22 14.17 15.30
N ALA A 378 11.04 14.20 14.24
CA ALA A 378 12.42 14.66 14.34
C ALA A 378 12.54 16.17 14.63
N LEU A 379 11.57 16.97 14.17
CA LEU A 379 11.52 18.41 14.43
C LEU A 379 10.77 18.76 15.72
N PHE A 380 9.80 17.93 16.11
CA PHE A 380 8.91 18.14 17.26
C PHE A 380 8.78 16.86 18.11
N PRO A 381 9.88 16.36 18.71
CA PRO A 381 9.88 15.07 19.41
C PRO A 381 9.01 15.04 20.68
N ASP A 382 8.75 16.21 21.27
CA ASP A 382 8.04 16.35 22.54
C ASP A 382 6.65 17.02 22.38
N ASP A 383 6.10 17.05 21.16
CA ASP A 383 4.79 17.63 20.88
C ASP A 383 3.72 16.54 20.67
N PRO A 384 2.94 16.20 21.71
CA PRO A 384 1.94 15.14 21.62
C PRO A 384 0.76 15.49 20.70
N GLU A 385 0.57 16.76 20.34
CA GLU A 385 -0.48 17.18 19.40
C GLU A 385 -0.14 16.80 17.95
N LEU A 386 1.14 16.55 17.66
CA LEU A 386 1.66 16.17 16.35
C LEU A 386 1.91 14.66 16.20
N ASP A 387 1.67 13.90 17.27
CA ASP A 387 1.83 12.46 17.26
C ASP A 387 0.56 11.77 16.76
N TYR A 388 0.66 11.18 15.57
CA TYR A 388 -0.42 10.42 14.94
C TYR A 388 -0.87 9.22 15.80
N HIS A 389 -0.01 8.67 16.66
CA HIS A 389 -0.39 7.58 17.56
C HIS A 389 -1.34 8.01 18.68
N ASN A 390 -1.49 9.33 18.92
CA ASN A 390 -2.46 9.88 19.85
C ASN A 390 -3.83 10.15 19.21
N LEU A 391 -4.01 9.86 17.92
CA LEU A 391 -5.32 9.91 17.28
C LEU A 391 -6.18 8.73 17.76
N GLU A 392 -7.49 8.92 17.69
CA GLU A 392 -8.45 7.85 17.94
C GLU A 392 -8.93 7.31 16.58
N GLY A 393 -8.94 5.99 16.42
CA GLY A 393 -9.52 5.32 15.26
C GLY A 393 -8.61 5.27 14.03
N VAL A 394 -8.32 6.42 13.41
CA VAL A 394 -7.60 6.52 12.12
C VAL A 394 -6.25 7.21 12.32
N HIS A 395 -5.16 6.55 11.89
CA HIS A 395 -3.80 7.03 12.11
C HIS A 395 -2.95 7.08 10.82
N ASN A 396 -3.47 6.56 9.70
CA ASN A 396 -2.79 6.55 8.41
C ASN A 396 -3.78 6.39 7.25
N GLY A 397 -3.33 6.72 6.02
CA GLY A 397 -4.18 6.66 4.82
C GLY A 397 -4.77 5.28 4.49
N SER A 398 -4.08 4.17 4.82
CA SER A 398 -4.65 2.83 4.63
C SER A 398 -5.85 2.60 5.55
N GLU A 399 -5.75 3.01 6.81
CA GLU A 399 -6.87 3.00 7.76
C GLU A 399 -7.98 3.97 7.35
N ALA A 400 -7.64 5.14 6.81
CA ALA A 400 -8.61 6.12 6.32
C ALA A 400 -9.44 5.54 5.16
N SER A 401 -8.76 4.99 4.15
CA SER A 401 -9.38 4.31 3.00
C SER A 401 -10.26 3.14 3.42
N ALA A 402 -9.76 2.24 4.29
CA ALA A 402 -10.51 1.10 4.79
C ALA A 402 -11.72 1.54 5.65
N THR A 403 -11.57 2.62 6.41
CA THR A 403 -12.65 3.20 7.21
C THR A 403 -13.74 3.76 6.32
N PHE A 404 -13.41 4.61 5.34
CA PHE A 404 -14.39 5.18 4.41
C PHE A 404 -15.21 4.10 3.69
N GLN A 405 -14.56 3.03 3.24
CA GLN A 405 -15.24 1.91 2.60
C GLN A 405 -16.20 1.15 3.54
N ARG A 406 -15.87 1.04 4.84
CA ARG A 406 -16.73 0.39 5.84
C ARG A 406 -17.88 1.27 6.32
N MET A 407 -17.75 2.59 6.27
CA MET A 407 -18.75 3.53 6.79
C MET A 407 -20.13 3.36 6.15
N GLU A 408 -20.21 2.87 4.91
CA GLU A 408 -21.48 2.56 4.24
C GLU A 408 -22.31 1.48 4.97
N LYS A 409 -21.65 0.64 5.78
CA LYS A 409 -22.27 -0.46 6.53
C LYS A 409 -22.41 -0.17 8.03
N MET A 410 -21.96 1.00 8.50
CA MET A 410 -21.97 1.36 9.92
C MET A 410 -23.36 1.87 10.36
N SER A 411 -23.66 1.76 11.65
CA SER A 411 -24.79 2.49 12.23
C SER A 411 -24.55 4.00 12.16
N GLN A 412 -25.62 4.82 12.24
CA GLN A 412 -25.48 6.28 12.19
C GLN A 412 -24.54 6.83 13.28
N ALA A 413 -24.57 6.25 14.48
CA ALA A 413 -23.73 6.70 15.59
C ALA A 413 -22.24 6.42 15.31
N GLU A 414 -21.93 5.20 14.87
CA GLU A 414 -20.56 4.80 14.48
C GLU A 414 -20.06 5.60 13.27
N LEU A 415 -20.92 5.84 12.28
CA LEU A 415 -20.59 6.64 11.10
C LEU A 415 -20.15 8.04 11.52
N GLU A 416 -20.93 8.75 12.35
CA GLU A 416 -20.58 10.11 12.79
C GLU A 416 -19.34 10.13 13.67
N GLU A 417 -19.06 9.06 14.40
CA GLU A 417 -17.82 8.89 15.15
C GLU A 417 -16.61 8.77 14.24
N TYR A 418 -16.63 7.84 13.28
CA TYR A 418 -15.52 7.66 12.35
C TYR A 418 -15.34 8.82 11.38
N ARG A 419 -16.41 9.58 11.07
CA ARG A 419 -16.27 10.88 10.39
C ARG A 419 -15.36 11.82 11.18
N ARG A 420 -15.55 11.95 12.49
CA ARG A 420 -14.68 12.82 13.32
C ARG A 420 -13.24 12.33 13.33
N HIS A 421 -13.01 11.01 13.36
CA HIS A 421 -11.65 10.44 13.29
C HIS A 421 -10.97 10.76 11.96
N LEU A 422 -11.68 10.59 10.83
CA LEU A 422 -11.18 10.94 9.50
C LEU A 422 -10.85 12.43 9.36
N LEU A 423 -11.75 13.32 9.82
CA LEU A 423 -11.53 14.77 9.78
C LEU A 423 -10.31 15.17 10.63
N LYS A 424 -10.19 14.62 11.85
CA LYS A 424 -9.06 14.91 12.74
C LYS A 424 -7.72 14.46 12.15
N TYR A 425 -7.69 13.26 11.56
CA TYR A 425 -6.49 12.71 10.92
C TYR A 425 -6.03 13.55 9.72
N CYS A 426 -6.90 13.79 8.73
CA CYS A 426 -6.54 14.59 7.55
C CYS A 426 -6.27 16.07 7.91
N GLY A 427 -6.98 16.59 8.92
CA GLY A 427 -6.69 17.88 9.54
C GLY A 427 -5.25 17.96 10.07
N LEU A 428 -4.80 16.91 10.77
CA LEU A 428 -3.44 16.81 11.28
C LEU A 428 -2.40 16.76 10.15
N ASP A 429 -2.68 16.10 9.01
CA ASP A 429 -1.73 16.05 7.87
C ASP A 429 -1.38 17.45 7.37
N THR A 430 -2.39 18.28 7.12
CA THR A 430 -2.14 19.67 6.71
C THR A 430 -1.57 20.55 7.83
N TYR A 431 -1.95 20.33 9.09
CA TYR A 431 -1.37 21.06 10.22
C TYR A 431 0.11 20.70 10.43
N ALA A 432 0.49 19.44 10.23
CA ALA A 432 1.89 19.00 10.24
C ALA A 432 2.70 19.72 9.16
N MET A 433 2.13 19.95 7.97
CA MET A 433 2.79 20.75 6.93
C MET A 433 2.98 22.21 7.37
N VAL A 434 1.99 22.82 8.04
CA VAL A 434 2.12 24.16 8.61
C VAL A 434 3.29 24.20 9.60
N LYS A 435 3.37 23.25 10.54
CA LYS A 435 4.47 23.17 11.52
C LYS A 435 5.83 23.01 10.88
N VAL A 436 5.94 22.16 9.87
CA VAL A 436 7.18 21.98 9.11
C VAL A 436 7.59 23.29 8.42
N TRP A 437 6.64 23.99 7.79
CA TRP A 437 6.89 25.29 7.16
C TRP A 437 7.31 26.35 8.18
N GLU A 438 6.63 26.46 9.33
CA GLU A 438 7.01 27.36 10.44
C GLU A 438 8.44 27.07 10.90
N LYS A 439 8.81 25.80 11.03
CA LYS A 439 10.18 25.43 11.43
C LYS A 439 11.22 25.84 10.39
N LEU A 440 10.90 25.72 9.10
CA LEU A 440 11.77 26.21 8.03
C LEU A 440 11.93 27.73 8.08
N GLN A 441 10.86 28.47 8.40
CA GLN A 441 10.94 29.92 8.60
C GLN A 441 11.84 30.27 9.78
N GLU A 442 11.62 29.66 10.95
CA GLU A 442 12.39 29.88 12.18
C GLU A 442 13.90 29.73 11.95
N VAL A 443 14.34 28.64 11.31
CA VAL A 443 15.78 28.41 11.05
C VAL A 443 16.37 29.34 9.99
N SER A 444 15.52 30.08 9.27
CA SER A 444 15.93 31.04 8.25
C SER A 444 15.99 32.49 8.75
N GLU A 445 15.46 32.78 9.94
CA GLU A 445 15.53 34.12 10.51
C GLU A 445 16.98 34.51 10.86
N PRO A 446 17.38 35.79 10.68
CA PRO A 446 18.69 36.24 11.13
C PRO A 446 18.78 36.21 12.66
N ILE A 447 19.83 35.57 13.19
CA ILE A 447 20.19 35.57 14.62
C ILE A 447 20.49 36.99 15.11
#